data_AF-A0A091PF33-F1
#
_entry.id   AF-A0A091PF33-F1
#
_cell.length_a   1.000
_cell.length_b   1.000
_cell.length_c   1.000
_cell.angle_alpha   90.00
_cell.angle_beta   90.00
_cell.angle_gamma   90.00
#
_symmetry.space_group_name_H-M   'P 1'
#
loop_
_entity.id
_entity.type
_entity.pdbx_description
1 polymer ?
#
loop_
_entity_poly.entity_id
_entity_poly.type
_entity_poly.pdbx_seq_one_letter_code
_entity_poly.pdbx_strand_id
1 'polypeptide(L)'
;GKPNLMDMGSLMIKPVQRVMKYPLLLCELLNSTPASHPDHKALQDALFAVKNINVNINELKRRKDLVLKYKRNDDDETLKEKFSRLNIHSISKKSKRVTSHLKILTGGEPQVKDQTFNKEEKLFRSLEKTVKLCVKNISLSSQHLQDSIHLAAQNIIGLQEILQDKDDEVNGSLEKRNNTANLCEDLMAQLNKLVLAPLSALQALFSGPLKLIQKRYDKLLDYNSYLQKSTGIELDLAKKDYEALNAQLVEELQVFNRAAKKIVLNCLHCFITLLRDIMSAALQSNSAVVVPVPLSSSSICEVQNQLMEEVHKLNFVKENSSATFIERKLSLEKKKPVPSLVST
;
A
#
# COMPACT_ATOMS: atom_id res chain seq x y z
N GLY A 1 -2.72 -29.20 -42.23
CA GLY A 1 -1.98 -28.18 -41.48
C GLY A 1 -1.66 -28.71 -40.10
N LYS A 2 -0.40 -28.65 -39.66
CA LYS A 2 0.00 -29.08 -38.31
C LYS A 2 -0.62 -28.12 -37.27
N PRO A 3 -1.31 -28.60 -36.23
CA PRO A 3 -1.83 -27.69 -35.20
C PRO A 3 -0.66 -27.15 -34.37
N ASN A 4 -0.56 -25.83 -34.26
CA ASN A 4 0.40 -25.15 -33.38
C ASN A 4 0.08 -25.51 -31.91
N LEU A 5 0.77 -26.53 -31.39
CA LEU A 5 0.67 -27.06 -30.03
C LEU A 5 1.38 -26.17 -28.99
N MET A 6 1.37 -24.84 -29.17
CA MET A 6 2.14 -23.91 -28.34
C MET A 6 1.27 -22.87 -27.61
N ASP A 7 -0.01 -22.75 -27.96
CA ASP A 7 -0.93 -21.85 -27.26
C ASP A 7 -1.89 -22.62 -26.36
N MET A 8 -1.81 -22.36 -25.05
CA MET A 8 -2.70 -22.91 -24.03
C MET A 8 -4.17 -22.61 -24.36
N GLY A 9 -4.46 -21.45 -24.96
CA GLY A 9 -5.80 -21.08 -25.43
C GLY A 9 -6.37 -22.10 -26.40
N SER A 10 -5.59 -22.47 -27.42
CA SER A 10 -5.98 -23.46 -28.44
C SER A 10 -6.20 -24.88 -27.87
N LEU A 11 -5.42 -25.28 -26.86
CA LEU A 11 -5.53 -26.58 -26.19
C LEU A 11 -6.80 -26.70 -25.34
N MET A 12 -7.27 -25.58 -24.79
CA MET A 12 -8.44 -25.52 -23.92
C MET A 12 -9.78 -25.45 -24.67
N ILE A 13 -9.78 -25.25 -25.99
CA ILE A 13 -11.00 -25.18 -26.81
C ILE A 13 -11.77 -26.50 -26.75
N LYS A 14 -11.09 -27.64 -26.98
CA LYS A 14 -11.75 -28.95 -27.06
C LYS A 14 -12.32 -29.41 -25.70
N PRO A 15 -11.60 -29.31 -24.56
CA PRO A 15 -12.17 -29.64 -23.25
C PRO A 15 -13.41 -28.81 -22.89
N VAL A 16 -13.39 -27.50 -23.15
CA VAL A 16 -14.55 -26.62 -22.88
C VAL A 16 -15.77 -27.04 -23.72
N GLN A 17 -15.56 -27.32 -25.01
CA GLN A 17 -16.64 -27.83 -25.88
C GLN A 17 -17.15 -29.22 -25.46
N ARG A 18 -16.27 -30.07 -24.91
CA ARG A 18 -16.61 -31.42 -24.44
C ARG A 18 -17.54 -31.38 -23.22
N VAL A 19 -17.27 -30.47 -22.28
CA VAL A 19 -18.09 -30.29 -21.05
C VAL A 19 -19.54 -29.94 -21.37
N MET A 20 -19.79 -29.20 -22.46
CA MET A 20 -21.15 -28.87 -22.90
C MET A 20 -21.93 -30.07 -23.48
N LYS A 21 -21.25 -31.15 -23.87
CA LYS A 21 -21.86 -32.35 -24.48
C LYS A 21 -22.24 -33.42 -23.44
N TYR A 22 -21.56 -33.45 -22.29
CA TYR A 22 -21.83 -34.44 -21.25
C TYR A 22 -23.27 -34.41 -20.68
N PRO A 23 -23.96 -33.25 -20.55
CA PRO A 23 -25.37 -33.25 -20.17
C PRO A 23 -26.27 -34.00 -21.15
N LEU A 24 -25.98 -33.94 -22.46
CA LEU A 24 -26.78 -34.61 -23.49
C LEU A 24 -26.60 -36.13 -23.38
N LEU A 25 -25.35 -36.58 -23.28
CA LEU A 25 -25.00 -37.99 -23.14
C LEU A 25 -25.51 -38.60 -21.83
N LEU A 26 -25.39 -37.89 -20.71
CA LEU A 26 -25.90 -38.35 -19.42
C LEU A 26 -27.44 -38.36 -19.38
N CYS A 27 -28.10 -37.45 -20.08
CA CYS A 27 -29.55 -37.45 -20.21
C CYS A 27 -30.04 -38.65 -21.03
N GLU A 28 -29.39 -38.94 -22.15
CA GLU A 28 -29.72 -40.10 -23.01
C GLU A 28 -29.47 -41.44 -22.30
N LEU A 29 -28.38 -41.53 -21.54
CA LEU A 29 -28.06 -42.70 -20.71
C LEU A 29 -29.07 -42.87 -19.56
N LEU A 30 -29.44 -41.79 -18.88
CA LEU A 30 -30.46 -41.82 -17.83
C LEU A 30 -31.83 -42.23 -18.37
N ASN A 31 -32.23 -41.72 -19.54
CA ASN A 31 -33.49 -42.09 -20.20
C ASN A 31 -33.53 -43.57 -20.63
N SER A 32 -32.36 -44.16 -20.90
CA SER A 32 -32.20 -45.56 -21.28
C SER A 32 -31.98 -46.48 -20.06
N THR A 33 -31.90 -45.93 -18.85
CA THR A 33 -31.66 -46.67 -17.60
C THR A 33 -32.93 -46.69 -16.75
N PRO A 34 -33.56 -47.85 -16.51
CA PRO A 34 -34.76 -47.96 -15.69
C PRO A 34 -34.55 -47.44 -14.26
N ALA A 35 -35.61 -46.91 -13.64
CA ALA A 35 -35.54 -46.36 -12.27
C ALA A 35 -35.18 -47.40 -11.19
N SER A 36 -35.32 -48.69 -11.48
CA SER A 36 -34.93 -49.81 -10.61
C SER A 36 -33.44 -50.17 -10.69
N HIS A 37 -32.70 -49.60 -11.64
CA HIS A 37 -31.27 -49.89 -11.81
C HIS A 37 -30.43 -49.19 -10.73
N PRO A 38 -29.41 -49.84 -10.13
CA PRO A 38 -28.58 -49.25 -9.08
C PRO A 38 -27.90 -47.94 -9.50
N ASP A 39 -27.55 -47.79 -10.78
CA ASP A 39 -26.86 -46.60 -11.30
C ASP A 39 -27.80 -45.43 -11.63
N HIS A 40 -29.13 -45.62 -11.61
CA HIS A 40 -30.08 -44.57 -12.02
C HIS A 40 -29.93 -43.30 -11.18
N LYS A 41 -29.77 -43.45 -9.86
CA LYS A 41 -29.58 -42.32 -8.95
C LYS A 41 -28.24 -41.61 -9.16
N ALA A 42 -27.16 -42.38 -9.34
CA ALA A 42 -25.83 -41.83 -9.62
C ALA A 42 -25.80 -41.06 -10.96
N LEU A 43 -26.50 -41.54 -11.99
CA LEU A 43 -26.66 -40.86 -13.27
C LEU A 43 -27.45 -39.55 -13.15
N GLN A 44 -28.51 -39.54 -12.33
CA GLN A 44 -29.30 -38.34 -12.06
C GLN A 44 -28.46 -37.28 -11.35
N ASP A 45 -27.69 -37.66 -10.33
CA ASP A 45 -26.81 -36.76 -9.58
C ASP A 45 -25.68 -36.22 -10.47
N ALA A 46 -25.07 -37.07 -11.30
CA ALA A 46 -24.06 -36.68 -12.27
C ALA A 46 -24.60 -35.67 -13.31
N LEU A 47 -25.81 -35.92 -13.83
CA LEU A 47 -26.47 -35.01 -14.77
C LEU A 47 -26.73 -33.63 -14.13
N PHE A 48 -27.19 -33.61 -12.88
CA PHE A 48 -27.39 -32.38 -12.13
C PHE A 48 -26.07 -31.62 -11.90
N ALA A 49 -25.02 -32.31 -11.47
CA ALA A 49 -23.71 -31.71 -11.24
C ALA A 49 -23.12 -31.08 -12.52
N VAL A 50 -23.17 -31.78 -13.65
CA VAL A 50 -22.63 -31.26 -14.93
C VAL A 50 -23.47 -30.11 -15.47
N LYS A 51 -24.80 -30.09 -15.26
CA LYS A 51 -25.64 -28.93 -15.57
C LYS A 51 -25.22 -27.71 -14.74
N ASN A 52 -24.98 -27.87 -13.44
CA ASN A 52 -24.54 -26.78 -12.58
C ASN A 52 -23.16 -26.25 -12.98
N ILE A 53 -22.23 -27.12 -13.40
CA ILE A 53 -20.92 -26.69 -13.93
C ILE A 53 -21.10 -25.80 -15.15
N ASN A 54 -21.98 -26.15 -16.09
CA ASN A 54 -22.24 -25.33 -17.28
C ASN A 54 -22.83 -23.95 -16.93
N VAL A 55 -23.75 -23.89 -15.97
CA VAL A 55 -24.30 -22.63 -15.46
C VAL A 55 -23.19 -21.77 -14.85
N ASN A 56 -22.34 -22.36 -13.99
CA ASN A 56 -21.22 -21.66 -13.36
C ASN A 56 -20.19 -21.14 -14.38
N ILE A 57 -19.88 -21.92 -15.42
CA ILE A 57 -18.98 -21.50 -16.52
C ILE A 57 -19.57 -20.31 -17.28
N ASN A 58 -20.86 -20.37 -17.65
CA ASN A 58 -21.54 -19.27 -18.34
C ASN A 58 -21.56 -18.00 -17.50
N GLU A 59 -21.84 -18.13 -16.21
CA GLU A 59 -21.89 -17.01 -15.29
C GLU A 59 -20.49 -16.42 -15.05
N LEU A 60 -19.44 -17.24 -14.92
CA LEU A 60 -18.05 -16.77 -14.84
C LEU A 60 -17.64 -16.02 -16.12
N LYS A 61 -18.03 -16.52 -17.30
CA LYS A 61 -17.79 -15.84 -18.57
C LYS A 61 -18.51 -14.50 -18.62
N ARG A 62 -19.80 -14.45 -18.27
CA ARG A 62 -20.58 -13.20 -18.17
C ARG A 62 -19.90 -12.19 -17.24
N ARG A 63 -19.44 -12.62 -16.06
CA ARG A 63 -18.73 -11.77 -15.10
C ARG A 63 -17.42 -11.22 -15.68
N LYS A 64 -16.62 -12.06 -16.35
CA LYS A 64 -15.39 -11.62 -17.03
C LYS A 64 -15.66 -10.63 -18.16
N ASP A 65 -16.64 -10.90 -19.01
CA ASP A 65 -17.01 -10.02 -20.12
C ASP A 65 -17.52 -8.67 -19.62
N LEU A 66 -18.24 -8.66 -18.50
CA LEU A 66 -18.68 -7.44 -17.83
C LEU A 66 -17.49 -6.61 -17.33
N VAL A 67 -16.52 -7.23 -16.67
CA VAL A 67 -15.29 -6.57 -16.21
C VAL A 67 -14.48 -6.00 -17.38
N LEU A 68 -14.30 -6.78 -18.46
CA LEU A 68 -13.60 -6.34 -19.68
C LEU A 68 -14.28 -5.15 -20.36
N LYS A 69 -15.62 -5.17 -20.45
CA LYS A 69 -16.41 -4.05 -21.00
C LYS A 69 -16.19 -2.75 -20.24
N TYR A 70 -15.99 -2.82 -18.92
CA TYR A 70 -15.76 -1.62 -18.10
C TYR A 70 -14.28 -1.25 -17.95
N LYS A 71 -13.36 -2.17 -18.26
CA LYS A 71 -11.92 -1.88 -18.34
C LYS A 71 -11.55 -1.14 -19.63
N ARG A 72 -12.19 -1.47 -20.77
CA ARG A 72 -11.87 -0.89 -22.09
C ARG A 72 -12.32 0.57 -22.33
N ASN A 73 -13.19 1.13 -21.48
CA ASN A 73 -13.78 2.45 -21.74
C ASN A 73 -12.98 3.66 -21.19
N ASP A 74 -11.80 3.45 -20.57
CA ASP A 74 -11.07 4.56 -19.93
C ASP A 74 -9.64 4.76 -20.41
N ASP A 75 -9.06 3.85 -21.20
CA ASP A 75 -7.63 3.89 -21.50
C ASP A 75 -7.26 4.70 -22.77
N ASP A 76 -8.22 5.11 -23.61
CA ASP A 76 -7.93 5.84 -24.88
C ASP A 76 -8.95 6.95 -25.26
N GLU A 77 -9.87 7.39 -24.39
CA GLU A 77 -10.86 8.42 -24.77
C GLU A 77 -10.54 9.82 -24.20
N THR A 78 -10.26 10.74 -25.12
CA THR A 78 -10.03 12.16 -24.84
C THR A 78 -11.28 12.82 -24.23
N LEU A 79 -11.12 13.83 -23.36
CA LEU A 79 -12.24 14.53 -22.71
C LEU A 79 -13.31 15.04 -23.71
N LYS A 80 -12.89 15.41 -24.92
CA LYS A 80 -13.76 15.83 -26.03
C LYS A 80 -14.72 14.73 -26.50
N GLU A 81 -14.30 13.47 -26.50
CA GLU A 81 -15.15 12.31 -26.82
C GLU A 81 -16.08 11.95 -25.66
N LYS A 82 -15.64 12.18 -24.41
CA LYS A 82 -16.51 12.06 -23.22
C LYS A 82 -17.65 13.08 -23.24
N PHE A 83 -17.42 14.28 -23.78
CA PHE A 83 -18.45 15.31 -23.96
C PHE A 83 -19.37 15.05 -25.17
N SER A 84 -18.87 14.51 -26.28
CA SER A 84 -19.68 14.26 -27.47
C SER A 84 -20.68 13.10 -27.31
N ARG A 85 -20.48 12.21 -26.32
CA ARG A 85 -21.40 11.09 -26.00
C ARG A 85 -22.45 11.42 -24.94
N LEU A 86 -22.56 12.69 -24.51
CA LEU A 86 -23.57 13.11 -23.55
C LEU A 86 -24.98 13.09 -24.17
N ASN A 87 -25.63 11.92 -24.11
CA ASN A 87 -27.04 11.76 -24.44
C ASN A 87 -27.91 12.44 -23.37
N ILE A 88 -28.90 13.24 -23.78
CA ILE A 88 -29.91 13.91 -22.93
C ILE A 88 -30.56 12.91 -21.95
N HIS A 89 -30.71 11.64 -22.34
CA HIS A 89 -31.22 10.57 -21.49
C HIS A 89 -30.28 10.22 -20.31
N SER A 90 -28.96 10.26 -20.52
CA SER A 90 -27.93 10.03 -19.48
C SER A 90 -27.83 11.21 -18.50
N ILE A 91 -27.99 12.43 -19.00
CA ILE A 91 -28.05 13.65 -18.19
C ILE A 91 -29.34 13.67 -17.36
N SER A 92 -30.48 13.28 -17.95
CA SER A 92 -31.76 13.13 -17.23
C SER A 92 -31.68 12.11 -16.10
N LYS A 93 -31.02 10.96 -16.32
CA LYS A 93 -30.78 9.96 -15.27
C LYS A 93 -29.90 10.49 -14.15
N LYS A 94 -28.79 11.19 -14.47
CA LYS A 94 -27.94 11.85 -13.44
C LYS A 94 -28.69 12.92 -12.65
N SER A 95 -29.51 13.74 -13.32
CA SER A 95 -30.34 14.77 -12.68
C SER A 95 -31.37 14.14 -11.73
N LYS A 96 -32.09 13.09 -12.18
CA LYS A 96 -33.04 12.34 -11.33
C LYS A 96 -32.36 11.67 -10.12
N ARG A 97 -31.11 11.18 -10.28
CA ARG A 97 -30.30 10.63 -9.17
C ARG A 97 -29.96 11.68 -8.12
N VAL A 98 -29.58 12.89 -8.53
CA VAL A 98 -29.31 14.01 -7.60
C VAL A 98 -30.58 14.39 -6.85
N THR A 99 -31.73 14.47 -7.53
CA THR A 99 -33.03 14.76 -6.88
C THR A 99 -33.43 13.65 -5.90
N SER A 100 -33.22 12.38 -6.24
CA SER A 100 -33.49 11.24 -5.35
C SER A 100 -32.57 11.24 -4.13
N HIS A 101 -31.28 11.55 -4.31
CA HIS A 101 -30.33 11.68 -3.20
C HIS A 101 -30.73 12.79 -2.22
N LEU A 102 -31.22 13.93 -2.73
CA LEU A 102 -31.72 15.04 -1.92
C LEU A 102 -32.94 14.63 -1.08
N LYS A 103 -33.82 13.79 -1.63
CA LYS A 103 -35.00 13.26 -0.92
C LYS A 103 -34.66 12.26 0.19
N ILE A 104 -33.61 11.46 -0.01
CA ILE A 104 -33.09 10.55 1.03
C ILE A 104 -32.44 11.35 2.17
N LEU A 105 -31.73 12.44 1.86
CA LEU A 105 -31.16 13.33 2.88
C LEU A 105 -32.23 14.01 3.74
N THR A 106 -33.41 14.28 3.18
CA THR A 106 -34.55 14.88 3.89
C THR A 106 -35.40 13.88 4.70
N GLY A 107 -34.95 12.63 4.87
CA GLY A 107 -35.49 11.70 5.88
C GLY A 107 -36.80 10.99 5.54
N GLY A 108 -37.17 10.90 4.26
CA GLY A 108 -38.48 10.39 3.84
C GLY A 108 -38.66 8.87 3.67
N GLU A 109 -37.61 8.03 3.78
CA GLU A 109 -37.74 6.59 3.47
C GLU A 109 -36.96 5.66 4.44
N PRO A 110 -37.56 4.51 4.83
CA PRO A 110 -36.90 3.49 5.63
C PRO A 110 -35.88 2.70 4.79
N GLN A 111 -34.59 2.97 4.98
CA GLN A 111 -33.52 2.18 4.36
C GLN A 111 -33.40 0.79 5.03
N VAL A 112 -33.57 -0.27 4.25
CA VAL A 112 -33.00 -1.59 4.59
C VAL A 112 -31.47 -1.46 4.46
N LYS A 113 -30.82 -1.10 5.57
CA LYS A 113 -29.38 -0.91 5.65
C LYS A 113 -28.67 -2.24 5.40
N ASP A 114 -27.94 -2.34 4.30
CA ASP A 114 -26.96 -3.40 4.10
C ASP A 114 -25.77 -3.18 5.05
N GLN A 115 -25.91 -3.64 6.28
CA GLN A 115 -24.93 -3.47 7.35
C GLN A 115 -23.59 -4.13 7.00
N THR A 116 -23.63 -5.27 6.29
CA THR A 116 -22.44 -6.00 5.86
C THR A 116 -21.66 -5.21 4.84
N PHE A 117 -22.31 -4.72 3.78
CA PHE A 117 -21.66 -3.88 2.78
C PHE A 117 -21.05 -2.62 3.43
N ASN A 118 -21.81 -1.92 4.28
CA ASN A 118 -21.34 -0.69 4.92
C ASN A 118 -20.09 -0.91 5.78
N LYS A 119 -20.02 -2.04 6.50
CA LYS A 119 -18.84 -2.42 7.29
C LYS A 119 -17.63 -2.65 6.38
N GLU A 120 -17.80 -3.40 5.29
CA GLU A 120 -16.72 -3.71 4.37
C GLU A 120 -16.25 -2.50 3.57
N GLU A 121 -17.16 -1.61 3.17
CA GLU A 121 -16.81 -0.34 2.53
C GLU A 121 -16.02 0.57 3.49
N LYS A 122 -16.44 0.66 4.76
CA LYS A 122 -15.70 1.44 5.76
C LYS A 122 -14.28 0.93 5.93
N LEU A 123 -14.11 -0.38 6.03
CA LEU A 123 -12.79 -1.01 6.11
C LEU A 123 -11.97 -0.75 4.84
N PHE A 124 -12.58 -0.93 3.66
CA PHE A 124 -11.95 -0.67 2.37
C PHE A 124 -11.41 0.76 2.27
N ARG A 125 -12.23 1.77 2.60
CA ARG A 125 -11.81 3.18 2.57
C ARG A 125 -10.74 3.49 3.62
N SER A 126 -10.77 2.84 4.77
CA SER A 126 -9.69 2.95 5.76
C SER A 126 -8.38 2.38 5.23
N LEU A 127 -8.42 1.19 4.63
CA LEU A 127 -7.25 0.53 4.05
C LEU A 127 -6.66 1.34 2.91
N GLU A 128 -7.49 1.92 2.03
CA GLU A 128 -7.03 2.79 0.94
C GLU A 128 -6.22 3.97 1.48
N LYS A 129 -6.74 4.65 2.51
CA LYS A 129 -6.04 5.77 3.17
C LYS A 129 -4.74 5.30 3.81
N THR A 130 -4.78 4.19 4.55
CA THR A 130 -3.58 3.62 5.19
C THR A 130 -2.50 3.30 4.17
N VAL A 131 -2.84 2.62 3.07
CA VAL A 131 -1.88 2.28 2.01
C VAL A 131 -1.26 3.53 1.40
N LYS A 132 -2.06 4.54 1.06
CA LYS A 132 -1.56 5.82 0.52
C LYS A 132 -0.60 6.52 1.48
N LEU A 133 -0.94 6.57 2.78
CA LEU A 133 -0.06 7.14 3.80
C LEU A 133 1.22 6.32 3.98
N CYS A 134 1.13 5.00 4.00
CA CYS A 134 2.30 4.12 4.12
C CYS A 134 3.27 4.34 2.96
N VAL A 135 2.80 4.33 1.71
CA VAL A 135 3.66 4.59 0.53
C VAL A 135 4.36 5.94 0.65
N LYS A 136 3.60 7.01 0.95
CA LYS A 136 4.15 8.36 1.08
C LYS A 136 5.19 8.45 2.20
N ASN A 137 4.84 8.00 3.40
CA ASN A 137 5.68 8.19 4.58
C ASN A 137 6.92 7.29 4.54
N ILE A 138 6.78 6.04 4.11
CA ILE A 138 7.92 5.12 3.99
C ILE A 138 8.88 5.59 2.90
N SER A 139 8.36 6.08 1.76
CA SER A 139 9.21 6.67 0.71
C SER A 139 9.99 7.87 1.23
N LEU A 140 9.34 8.75 2.01
CA LEU A 140 10.00 9.91 2.61
C LEU A 140 11.06 9.49 3.64
N SER A 141 10.73 8.53 4.52
CA SER A 141 11.70 7.97 5.47
C SER A 141 12.90 7.33 4.78
N SER A 142 12.68 6.65 3.65
CA SER A 142 13.73 6.08 2.82
C SER A 142 14.68 7.16 2.31
N GLN A 143 14.15 8.26 1.79
CA GLN A 143 14.97 9.39 1.32
C GLN A 143 15.79 9.99 2.45
N HIS A 144 15.15 10.28 3.59
CA HIS A 144 15.85 10.84 4.75
C HIS A 144 16.96 9.94 5.29
N LEU A 145 16.75 8.63 5.27
CA LEU A 145 17.76 7.67 5.66
C LEU A 145 18.96 7.72 4.72
N GLN A 146 18.71 7.75 3.41
CA GLN A 146 19.76 7.86 2.40
C GLN A 146 20.56 9.16 2.55
N ASP A 147 19.88 10.30 2.73
CA ASP A 147 20.53 11.61 2.90
C ASP A 147 21.38 11.64 4.18
N SER A 148 20.86 11.09 5.28
CA SER A 148 21.56 11.03 6.57
C SER A 148 22.82 10.17 6.50
N ILE A 149 22.75 9.03 5.81
CA ILE A 149 23.90 8.14 5.62
C ILE A 149 24.96 8.81 4.75
N HIS A 150 24.56 9.50 3.67
CA HIS A 150 25.48 10.24 2.82
C HIS A 150 26.22 11.34 3.62
N LEU A 151 25.48 12.12 4.41
CA LEU A 151 26.06 13.15 5.28
C LEU A 151 27.01 12.56 6.33
N ALA A 152 26.64 11.45 6.97
CA ALA A 152 27.50 10.77 7.93
C ALA A 152 28.81 10.29 7.27
N ALA A 153 28.73 9.72 6.06
CA ALA A 153 29.90 9.30 5.31
C ALA A 153 30.83 10.48 4.97
N GLN A 154 30.28 11.62 4.54
CA GLN A 154 31.05 12.85 4.29
C GLN A 154 31.74 13.37 5.56
N ASN A 155 31.03 13.39 6.70
CA ASN A 155 31.60 13.83 7.97
C ASN A 155 32.75 12.91 8.43
N ILE A 156 32.63 11.60 8.22
CA ILE A 156 33.71 10.65 8.53
C ILE A 156 34.95 10.95 7.69
N ILE A 157 34.79 11.27 6.40
CA ILE A 157 35.92 11.64 5.53
C ILE A 157 36.60 12.92 6.04
N GLY A 158 35.83 13.97 6.31
CA GLY A 158 36.39 15.23 6.83
C GLY A 158 37.10 15.05 8.18
N LEU A 159 36.55 14.22 9.07
CA LEU A 159 37.22 13.90 10.35
C LEU A 159 38.50 13.09 10.15
N GLN A 160 38.52 12.15 9.20
CA GLN A 160 39.74 11.39 8.88
C GLN A 160 40.85 12.30 8.33
N GLU A 161 40.51 13.27 7.48
CA GLU A 161 41.46 14.26 6.96
C GLU A 161 42.06 15.14 8.07
N ILE A 162 41.27 15.48 9.09
CA ILE A 162 41.73 16.26 10.25
C ILE A 162 42.61 15.41 11.19
N LEU A 163 42.27 14.12 11.36
CA LEU A 163 42.93 13.22 12.32
C LEU A 163 44.21 12.57 11.78
N GLN A 164 44.44 12.54 10.46
CA GLN A 164 45.68 12.01 9.89
C GLN A 164 46.86 12.95 10.18
N ASP A 165 47.65 12.61 11.21
CA ASP A 165 49.04 13.02 11.28
C ASP A 165 49.87 12.07 10.39
N LYS A 166 50.96 12.57 9.79
CA LYS A 166 51.56 12.01 8.56
C LYS A 166 52.15 10.58 8.60
N ASP A 167 52.01 9.81 9.68
CA ASP A 167 52.84 8.63 9.92
C ASP A 167 52.15 7.26 10.13
N ASP A 168 50.83 7.08 9.96
CA ASP A 168 50.21 5.75 10.15
C ASP A 168 49.49 5.15 8.92
N GLU A 169 49.79 3.87 8.66
CA GLU A 169 49.41 3.08 7.48
C GLU A 169 47.88 3.04 7.21
N VAL A 170 47.53 3.40 5.98
CA VAL A 170 46.18 3.76 5.51
C VAL A 170 45.27 2.55 5.19
N ASN A 171 45.71 1.31 5.36
CA ASN A 171 45.01 0.17 4.75
C ASN A 171 43.74 -0.32 5.45
N GLY A 172 43.55 -0.06 6.76
CA GLY A 172 42.40 -0.59 7.51
C GLY A 172 41.09 0.23 7.41
N SER A 173 41.17 1.51 7.09
CA SER A 173 40.00 2.44 7.10
C SER A 173 39.22 2.46 5.79
N LEU A 174 39.86 2.05 4.68
CA LEU A 174 39.29 2.04 3.33
C LEU A 174 38.30 0.88 3.12
N GLU A 175 38.61 -0.32 3.64
CA GLU A 175 37.74 -1.50 3.46
C GLU A 175 36.44 -1.43 4.27
N LYS A 176 36.48 -0.90 5.51
CA LYS A 176 35.27 -0.63 6.32
C LYS A 176 34.32 0.38 5.64
N ARG A 177 34.88 1.30 4.83
CA ARG A 177 34.15 2.37 4.13
C ARG A 177 33.29 1.83 2.99
N ASN A 178 33.86 0.96 2.16
CA ASN A 178 33.13 0.33 1.05
C ASN A 178 32.01 -0.58 1.57
N ASN A 179 32.24 -1.30 2.67
CA ASN A 179 31.23 -2.17 3.25
C ASN A 179 29.98 -1.40 3.75
N THR A 180 30.16 -0.21 4.33
CA THR A 180 29.04 0.57 4.89
C THR A 180 28.16 1.20 3.80
N ALA A 181 28.77 1.72 2.73
CA ALA A 181 28.02 2.26 1.58
C ALA A 181 27.26 1.15 0.83
N ASN A 182 27.90 0.00 0.60
CA ASN A 182 27.28 -1.16 -0.05
C ASN A 182 26.09 -1.72 0.75
N LEU A 183 26.22 -1.80 2.09
CA LEU A 183 25.13 -2.20 2.99
C LEU A 183 23.89 -1.29 2.88
N CYS A 184 24.10 0.02 2.70
CA CYS A 184 23.01 0.98 2.54
C CYS A 184 22.28 0.81 1.20
N GLU A 185 23.03 0.66 0.10
CA GLU A 185 22.43 0.46 -1.23
C GLU A 185 21.62 -0.85 -1.29
N ASP A 186 22.19 -1.95 -0.78
CA ASP A 186 21.52 -3.24 -0.70
C ASP A 186 20.22 -3.16 0.11
N LEU A 187 20.26 -2.43 1.22
CA LEU A 187 19.08 -2.27 2.06
C LEU A 187 18.00 -1.39 1.42
N MET A 188 18.39 -0.31 0.75
CA MET A 188 17.45 0.52 0.00
C MET A 188 16.79 -0.28 -1.13
N ALA A 189 17.55 -1.15 -1.79
CA ALA A 189 16.99 -2.10 -2.76
C ALA A 189 16.00 -3.08 -2.11
N GLN A 190 16.31 -3.60 -0.91
CA GLN A 190 15.39 -4.48 -0.17
C GLN A 190 14.12 -3.75 0.28
N LEU A 191 14.23 -2.52 0.78
CA LEU A 191 13.09 -1.70 1.18
C LEU A 191 12.15 -1.44 0.00
N ASN A 192 12.73 -1.10 -1.15
CA ASN A 192 11.97 -0.93 -2.38
C ASN A 192 11.25 -2.22 -2.79
N LYS A 193 11.96 -3.35 -2.80
CA LYS A 193 11.44 -4.65 -3.23
C LYS A 193 10.38 -5.23 -2.31
N LEU A 194 10.60 -5.19 -0.99
CA LEU A 194 9.78 -5.89 0.00
C LEU A 194 8.64 -5.04 0.56
N VAL A 195 8.73 -3.71 0.47
CA VAL A 195 7.77 -2.79 1.10
C VAL A 195 7.14 -1.86 0.08
N LEU A 196 7.92 -1.01 -0.61
CA LEU A 196 7.36 0.03 -1.48
C LEU A 196 6.69 -0.54 -2.74
N ALA A 197 7.30 -1.53 -3.41
CA ALA A 197 6.71 -2.13 -4.60
C ALA A 197 5.39 -2.87 -4.30
N PRO A 198 5.27 -3.73 -3.27
CA PRO A 198 4.01 -4.34 -2.90
C PRO A 198 2.92 -3.34 -2.48
N LEU A 199 3.27 -2.30 -1.70
CA LEU A 199 2.31 -1.26 -1.30
C LEU A 199 1.83 -0.44 -2.50
N SER A 200 2.72 -0.09 -3.43
CA SER A 200 2.36 0.66 -4.64
C SER A 200 1.49 -0.18 -5.58
N ALA A 201 1.82 -1.46 -5.75
CA ALA A 201 0.98 -2.40 -6.50
C ALA A 201 -0.41 -2.51 -5.86
N LEU A 202 -0.48 -2.65 -4.53
CA LEU A 202 -1.74 -2.69 -3.81
C LEU A 202 -2.53 -1.38 -3.97
N GLN A 203 -1.87 -0.22 -3.91
CA GLN A 203 -2.49 1.10 -4.09
C GLN A 203 -3.22 1.20 -5.44
N ALA A 204 -2.62 0.69 -6.52
CA ALA A 204 -3.23 0.70 -7.86
C ALA A 204 -4.53 -0.14 -7.93
N LEU A 205 -4.60 -1.24 -7.16
CA LEU A 205 -5.73 -2.16 -7.17
C LEU A 205 -7.02 -1.58 -6.55
N PHE A 206 -6.94 -0.51 -5.75
CA PHE A 206 -8.13 0.13 -5.17
C PHE A 206 -9.04 0.81 -6.21
N SER A 207 -8.49 1.21 -7.36
CA SER A 207 -9.24 1.94 -8.40
C SER A 207 -10.45 1.19 -8.95
N GLY A 208 -10.33 -0.13 -9.15
CA GLY A 208 -11.41 -0.98 -9.66
C GLY A 208 -12.61 -1.09 -8.71
N PRO A 209 -12.40 -1.59 -7.47
CA PRO A 209 -13.47 -1.69 -6.48
C PRO A 209 -14.12 -0.33 -6.15
N LEU A 210 -13.37 0.77 -6.14
CA LEU A 210 -13.94 2.12 -5.97
C LEU A 210 -15.00 2.44 -7.03
N LYS A 211 -14.72 2.15 -8.30
CA LYS A 211 -15.67 2.37 -9.40
C LYS A 211 -16.92 1.50 -9.23
N LEU A 212 -16.76 0.25 -8.78
CA LEU A 212 -17.88 -0.67 -8.56
C LEU A 212 -18.75 -0.25 -7.37
N ILE A 213 -18.13 0.20 -6.26
CA ILE A 213 -18.84 0.79 -5.11
C ILE A 213 -19.67 2.00 -5.55
N GLN A 214 -19.09 2.91 -6.35
CA GLN A 214 -19.83 4.05 -6.88
C GLN A 214 -21.01 3.60 -7.75
N LYS A 215 -20.78 2.62 -8.63
CA LYS A 215 -21.81 2.07 -9.51
C LYS A 215 -22.95 1.40 -8.74
N ARG A 216 -22.66 0.77 -7.61
CA ARG A 216 -23.68 0.21 -6.71
C ARG A 216 -24.58 1.32 -6.16
N TYR A 217 -23.99 2.43 -5.70
CA TYR A 217 -24.78 3.58 -5.25
C TYR A 217 -25.65 4.15 -6.38
N ASP A 218 -25.12 4.26 -7.60
CA ASP A 218 -25.90 4.69 -8.75
C ASP A 218 -27.08 3.75 -9.04
N LYS A 219 -26.88 2.43 -8.95
CA LYS A 219 -27.92 1.41 -9.16
C LYS A 219 -28.97 1.37 -8.07
N LEU A 220 -28.57 1.59 -6.81
CA LEU A 220 -29.51 1.74 -5.69
C LEU A 220 -30.45 2.93 -5.92
N LEU A 221 -29.92 4.05 -6.41
CA LEU A 221 -30.73 5.22 -6.74
C LEU A 221 -31.68 4.94 -7.92
N ASP A 222 -31.22 4.21 -8.94
CA ASP A 222 -32.09 3.80 -10.05
C ASP A 222 -33.25 2.94 -9.51
N TYR A 223 -32.99 1.91 -8.70
CA TYR A 223 -34.02 1.08 -8.06
C TYR A 223 -35.05 1.90 -7.25
N ASN A 224 -34.58 2.77 -6.35
CA ASN A 224 -35.47 3.62 -5.54
C ASN A 224 -36.32 4.55 -6.43
N SER A 225 -35.77 5.02 -7.55
CA SER A 225 -36.51 5.88 -8.47
C SER A 225 -37.64 5.15 -9.21
N TYR A 226 -37.44 3.87 -9.54
CA TYR A 226 -38.45 3.02 -10.21
C TYR A 226 -39.51 2.50 -9.24
N LEU A 227 -39.14 2.31 -7.96
CA LEU A 227 -40.06 1.92 -6.89
C LEU A 227 -41.21 2.91 -6.73
N GLN A 228 -40.96 4.19 -7.01
CA GLN A 228 -41.96 5.26 -6.92
C GLN A 228 -42.77 5.50 -8.22
N LYS A 229 -42.40 4.90 -9.37
CA LYS A 229 -42.86 5.41 -10.69
C LYS A 229 -43.19 4.40 -11.80
N SER A 230 -42.91 3.09 -11.68
CA SER A 230 -43.01 2.17 -12.84
C SER A 230 -43.88 0.93 -12.65
N THR A 231 -44.30 0.36 -13.78
CA THR A 231 -44.93 -0.96 -13.90
C THR A 231 -43.93 -2.07 -13.57
N GLY A 232 -44.42 -3.21 -13.06
CA GLY A 232 -43.62 -4.21 -12.35
C GLY A 232 -42.39 -4.79 -13.07
N ILE A 233 -42.31 -4.71 -14.41
CA ILE A 233 -41.20 -5.28 -15.20
C ILE A 233 -39.91 -4.45 -15.10
N GLU A 234 -39.98 -3.12 -15.20
CA GLU A 234 -38.79 -2.25 -15.12
C GLU A 234 -38.24 -2.20 -13.69
N LEU A 235 -39.14 -2.21 -12.70
CA LEU A 235 -38.80 -2.31 -11.29
C LEU A 235 -38.06 -3.61 -10.96
N ASP A 236 -38.54 -4.74 -11.46
CA ASP A 236 -37.94 -6.06 -11.21
C ASP A 236 -36.54 -6.17 -11.84
N LEU A 237 -36.34 -5.61 -13.04
CA LEU A 237 -35.02 -5.56 -13.67
C LEU A 237 -34.03 -4.67 -12.90
N ALA A 238 -34.45 -3.47 -12.48
CA ALA A 238 -33.61 -2.56 -11.70
C ALA A 238 -33.24 -3.15 -10.32
N LYS A 239 -34.17 -3.86 -9.69
CA LYS A 239 -33.95 -4.59 -8.44
C LYS A 239 -32.92 -5.71 -8.61
N LYS A 240 -33.11 -6.59 -9.60
CA LYS A 240 -32.18 -7.70 -9.89
C LYS A 240 -30.76 -7.21 -10.21
N ASP A 241 -30.65 -6.14 -10.99
CA ASP A 241 -29.36 -5.50 -11.30
C ASP A 241 -28.63 -5.00 -10.05
N TYR A 242 -29.36 -4.34 -9.13
CA TYR A 242 -28.80 -3.85 -7.88
C TYR A 242 -28.41 -5.01 -6.96
N GLU A 243 -29.30 -5.96 -6.72
CA GLU A 243 -29.06 -7.10 -5.82
C GLU A 243 -27.86 -7.95 -6.27
N ALA A 244 -27.75 -8.20 -7.58
CA ALA A 244 -26.62 -8.94 -8.14
C ALA A 244 -25.29 -8.20 -7.95
N LEU A 245 -25.24 -6.89 -8.25
CA LEU A 245 -24.04 -6.08 -8.06
C LEU A 245 -23.67 -5.96 -6.57
N ASN A 246 -24.67 -5.81 -5.71
CA ASN A 246 -24.49 -5.69 -4.26
C ASN A 246 -23.92 -6.99 -3.67
N ALA A 247 -24.49 -8.14 -4.01
CA ALA A 247 -24.01 -9.45 -3.54
C ALA A 247 -22.56 -9.71 -3.98
N GLN A 248 -22.25 -9.45 -5.26
CA GLN A 248 -20.89 -9.57 -5.78
C GLN A 248 -19.90 -8.68 -5.01
N LEU A 249 -20.26 -7.41 -4.78
CA LEU A 249 -19.41 -6.48 -4.06
C LEU A 249 -19.16 -6.90 -2.61
N VAL A 250 -20.17 -7.42 -1.92
CA VAL A 250 -20.00 -7.89 -0.52
C VAL A 250 -18.98 -9.02 -0.47
N GLU A 251 -19.08 -10.02 -1.35
CA GLU A 251 -18.14 -11.15 -1.38
C GLU A 251 -16.73 -10.71 -1.77
N GLU A 252 -16.59 -9.95 -2.86
CA GLU A 252 -15.28 -9.54 -3.38
C GLU A 252 -14.57 -8.55 -2.45
N LEU A 253 -15.30 -7.60 -1.82
CA LEU A 253 -14.71 -6.65 -0.87
C LEU A 253 -14.17 -7.35 0.37
N GLN A 254 -14.84 -8.38 0.90
CA GLN A 254 -14.33 -9.12 2.05
C GLN A 254 -13.00 -9.83 1.74
N VAL A 255 -12.90 -10.42 0.55
CA VAL A 255 -11.66 -11.08 0.08
C VAL A 255 -10.57 -10.03 -0.12
N PHE A 256 -10.89 -8.94 -0.81
CA PHE A 256 -9.96 -7.84 -1.06
C PHE A 256 -9.44 -7.23 0.25
N ASN A 257 -10.34 -6.88 1.18
CA ASN A 257 -9.99 -6.26 2.45
C ASN A 257 -9.07 -7.15 3.30
N ARG A 258 -9.34 -8.47 3.35
CA ARG A 258 -8.47 -9.43 4.05
C ARG A 258 -7.08 -9.49 3.42
N ALA A 259 -7.00 -9.58 2.10
CA ALA A 259 -5.72 -9.63 1.38
C ALA A 259 -4.93 -8.32 1.56
N ALA A 260 -5.58 -7.18 1.35
CA ALA A 260 -4.98 -5.85 1.51
C ALA A 260 -4.45 -5.64 2.93
N LYS A 261 -5.24 -5.98 3.97
CA LYS A 261 -4.80 -5.92 5.36
C LYS A 261 -3.54 -6.76 5.60
N LYS A 262 -3.51 -8.00 5.09
CA LYS A 262 -2.36 -8.90 5.25
C LYS A 262 -1.11 -8.36 4.54
N ILE A 263 -1.26 -7.83 3.34
CA ILE A 263 -0.15 -7.19 2.60
C ILE A 263 0.40 -6.01 3.39
N VAL A 264 -0.45 -5.10 3.86
CA VAL A 264 -0.03 -3.94 4.66
C VAL A 264 0.72 -4.37 5.91
N LEU A 265 0.18 -5.33 6.67
CA LEU A 265 0.84 -5.85 7.87
C LEU A 265 2.20 -6.47 7.56
N ASN A 266 2.31 -7.28 6.51
CA ASN A 266 3.57 -7.87 6.10
C ASN A 266 4.60 -6.79 5.73
N CYS A 267 4.18 -5.79 4.96
CA CYS A 267 5.05 -4.67 4.56
C CYS A 267 5.56 -3.89 5.79
N LEU A 268 4.70 -3.66 6.79
CA LEU A 268 5.10 -2.99 8.03
C LEU A 268 6.08 -3.84 8.86
N HIS A 269 5.87 -5.15 8.97
CA HIS A 269 6.83 -6.03 9.64
C HIS A 269 8.18 -6.06 8.93
N CYS A 270 8.19 -6.12 7.59
CA CYS A 270 9.41 -6.04 6.79
C CYS A 270 10.11 -4.69 7.02
N PHE A 271 9.37 -3.59 7.01
CA PHE A 271 9.93 -2.25 7.26
C PHE A 271 10.60 -2.15 8.65
N ILE A 272 9.91 -2.60 9.70
CA ILE A 272 10.45 -2.59 11.07
C ILE A 272 11.69 -3.47 11.19
N THR A 273 11.67 -4.65 10.55
CA THR A 273 12.80 -5.58 10.56
C THR A 273 14.02 -4.95 9.89
N LEU A 274 13.85 -4.42 8.68
CA LEU A 274 14.92 -3.73 7.95
C LEU A 274 15.50 -2.57 8.76
N LEU A 275 14.66 -1.73 9.37
CA LEU A 275 15.11 -0.63 10.22
C LEU A 275 15.95 -1.11 11.42
N ARG A 276 15.49 -2.17 12.11
CA ARG A 276 16.22 -2.75 13.23
C ARG A 276 17.59 -3.28 12.80
N ASP A 277 17.65 -3.93 11.65
CA ASP A 277 18.88 -4.53 11.13
C ASP A 277 19.91 -3.43 10.80
N ILE A 278 19.47 -2.29 10.24
CA ILE A 278 20.33 -1.10 10.02
C ILE A 278 20.88 -0.57 11.33
N MET A 279 20.00 -0.35 12.31
CA MET A 279 20.41 0.22 13.59
C MET A 279 21.43 -0.69 14.30
N SER A 280 21.24 -2.01 14.17
CA SER A 280 22.15 -3.01 14.73
C SER A 280 23.50 -3.02 14.01
N ALA A 281 23.50 -2.98 12.67
CA ALA A 281 24.72 -2.91 11.87
C ALA A 281 25.51 -1.62 12.14
N ALA A 282 24.83 -0.47 12.21
CA ALA A 282 25.46 0.80 12.54
C ALA A 282 26.09 0.81 13.94
N LEU A 283 25.42 0.19 14.93
CA LEU A 283 25.96 0.09 16.30
C LEU A 283 27.21 -0.80 16.36
N GLN A 284 27.22 -1.94 15.65
CA GLN A 284 28.37 -2.84 15.58
C GLN A 284 29.58 -2.17 14.93
N SER A 285 29.37 -1.42 13.85
CA SER A 285 30.44 -0.66 13.17
C SER A 285 31.09 0.37 14.10
N ASN A 286 30.31 1.00 14.99
CA ASN A 286 30.80 2.02 15.92
C ASN A 286 31.48 1.41 17.16
N SER A 287 31.08 0.22 17.61
CA SER A 287 31.75 -0.47 18.74
C SER A 287 33.20 -0.87 18.42
N ALA A 288 33.57 -0.94 17.14
CA ALA A 288 34.92 -1.24 16.70
C ALA A 288 35.82 0.01 16.56
N VAL A 289 35.26 1.22 16.74
CA VAL A 289 36.03 2.45 16.87
C VAL A 289 36.26 2.65 18.36
N VAL A 290 37.29 1.99 18.90
CA VAL A 290 37.91 2.46 20.14
C VAL A 290 38.57 3.77 19.77
N VAL A 291 37.80 4.87 19.78
CA VAL A 291 38.41 6.18 19.94
C VAL A 291 39.10 6.07 21.30
N PRO A 292 40.44 6.21 21.38
CA PRO A 292 41.05 6.44 22.67
C PRO A 292 40.38 7.72 23.15
N VAL A 293 39.48 7.61 24.12
CA VAL A 293 38.96 8.79 24.83
C VAL A 293 39.86 8.87 26.05
N PRO A 294 40.97 9.63 26.04
CA PRO A 294 41.59 9.97 27.29
C PRO A 294 40.69 11.01 27.96
N LEU A 295 40.31 10.67 29.19
CA LEU A 295 39.97 11.58 30.28
C LEU A 295 38.51 12.00 30.43
N SER A 296 38.14 12.19 31.70
CA SER A 296 36.85 12.65 32.18
C SER A 296 36.42 13.96 31.53
N SER A 297 35.11 14.18 31.41
CA SER A 297 34.51 15.37 30.80
C SER A 297 34.99 16.70 31.38
N SER A 298 35.44 16.71 32.65
CA SER A 298 36.04 17.90 33.28
C SER A 298 37.40 18.27 32.66
N SER A 299 38.25 17.28 32.36
CA SER A 299 39.57 17.51 31.80
C SER A 299 39.50 18.03 30.36
N ILE A 300 38.52 17.55 29.58
CA ILE A 300 38.33 18.01 28.19
C ILE A 300 38.00 19.50 28.15
N CYS A 301 37.14 19.96 29.05
CA CYS A 301 36.77 21.38 29.13
C CYS A 301 37.97 22.27 29.50
N GLU A 302 38.78 21.83 30.48
CA GLU A 302 39.99 22.53 30.88
C GLU A 302 41.01 22.61 29.73
N VAL A 303 41.29 21.48 29.08
CA VAL A 303 42.18 21.41 27.91
C VAL A 303 41.68 22.30 26.77
N GLN A 304 40.37 22.29 26.48
CA GLN A 304 39.78 23.14 25.45
C GLN A 304 39.90 24.62 25.77
N ASN A 305 39.66 25.03 27.02
CA ASN A 305 39.81 26.42 27.43
C ASN A 305 41.27 26.88 27.30
N GLN A 306 42.23 26.04 27.69
CA GLN A 306 43.66 26.35 27.56
C GLN A 306 44.09 26.50 26.09
N LEU A 307 43.68 25.57 25.21
CA LEU A 307 43.96 25.65 23.77
C LEU A 307 43.32 26.90 23.14
N MET A 308 42.11 27.27 23.56
CA MET A 308 41.43 28.47 23.07
C MET A 308 42.21 29.75 23.44
N GLU A 309 42.76 29.81 24.66
CA GLU A 309 43.63 30.93 25.06
C GLU A 309 44.90 31.01 24.22
N GLU A 310 45.50 29.87 23.83
CA GLU A 310 46.65 29.85 22.93
C GLU A 310 46.31 30.35 21.53
N VAL A 311 45.17 29.93 20.97
CA VAL A 311 44.68 30.43 19.68
C VAL A 311 44.43 31.95 19.73
N HIS A 312 43.89 32.46 20.83
CA HIS A 312 43.68 33.91 21.02
C HIS A 312 44.99 34.72 21.11
N LYS A 313 46.10 34.08 21.47
CA LYS A 313 47.42 34.75 21.49
C LYS A 313 48.01 34.95 20.09
N LEU A 314 47.48 34.29 19.06
CA LEU A 314 47.95 34.40 17.67
C LEU A 314 47.65 35.78 17.09
N ASN A 315 48.64 36.39 16.43
CA ASN A 315 48.55 37.79 15.98
C ASN A 315 47.44 38.03 14.94
N PHE A 316 47.16 37.06 14.07
CA PHE A 316 46.08 37.15 13.08
C PHE A 316 44.67 36.96 13.69
N VAL A 317 44.57 36.44 14.91
CA VAL A 317 43.30 36.33 15.65
C VAL A 317 43.04 37.61 16.45
N LYS A 318 44.11 38.26 16.96
CA LYS A 318 44.02 39.50 17.76
C LYS A 318 43.32 40.64 17.04
N GLU A 319 43.46 40.76 15.72
CA GLU A 319 42.81 41.81 14.92
C GLU A 319 41.27 41.69 14.90
N ASN A 320 40.71 40.49 15.08
CA ASN A 320 39.25 40.24 15.08
C ASN A 320 38.62 40.26 16.49
N SER A 321 39.39 40.10 17.56
CA SER A 321 38.88 39.93 18.93
C SER A 321 38.64 41.23 19.72
N SER A 322 38.89 42.39 19.12
CA SER A 322 38.78 43.69 19.79
C SER A 322 37.35 44.15 20.12
N ALA A 323 36.30 43.37 19.79
CA ALA A 323 34.93 43.88 19.83
C ALA A 323 33.90 43.21 20.77
N THR A 324 34.04 41.99 21.33
CA THR A 324 32.85 41.44 22.05
C THR A 324 32.97 40.27 23.06
N PHE A 325 34.13 39.64 23.30
CA PHE A 325 34.13 38.38 24.06
C PHE A 325 34.45 38.48 25.56
N ILE A 326 35.08 39.58 26.02
CA ILE A 326 35.56 39.68 27.41
C ILE A 326 34.43 39.87 28.44
N GLU A 327 33.25 40.39 28.06
CA GLU A 327 32.17 40.68 29.02
C GLU A 327 31.29 39.49 29.42
N ARG A 328 31.22 38.41 28.61
CA ARG A 328 30.25 37.33 28.86
C ARG A 328 30.75 36.18 29.76
N LYS A 329 32.07 35.95 29.86
CA LYS A 329 32.59 34.82 30.68
C LYS A 329 32.73 35.13 32.18
N LEU A 330 32.90 36.40 32.59
CA LEU A 330 32.99 36.76 34.02
C LEU A 330 31.64 36.71 34.77
N SER A 331 30.52 36.59 34.06
CA SER A 331 29.17 36.64 34.64
C SER A 331 28.54 35.27 34.96
N LEU A 332 29.10 34.16 34.46
CA LEU A 332 28.50 32.82 34.60
C LEU A 332 29.12 31.95 35.71
N GLU A 333 30.27 32.33 36.28
CA GLU A 333 30.97 31.51 37.30
C GLU A 333 30.83 31.98 38.75
N LYS A 334 30.17 33.12 39.04
CA LYS A 334 29.91 33.52 40.44
C LYS A 334 28.61 32.94 40.98
N LYS A 335 28.55 31.63 41.21
CA LYS A 335 27.61 31.04 42.19
C LYS A 335 28.33 30.87 43.53
N LYS A 336 27.87 31.62 44.54
CA LYS A 336 28.28 31.46 45.95
C LYS A 336 28.03 30.01 46.43
N PRO A 337 28.90 29.45 47.28
CA PRO A 337 28.63 28.18 47.95
C PRO A 337 27.57 28.40 49.04
N VAL A 338 26.51 27.58 49.02
CA VAL A 338 25.54 27.48 50.13
C VAL A 338 26.15 26.58 51.21
N PRO A 339 26.11 26.94 52.51
CA PRO A 339 26.75 26.14 53.55
C PRO A 339 25.97 24.86 53.83
N SER A 340 26.73 23.79 54.09
CA SER A 340 26.29 22.57 54.73
C SER A 340 25.59 22.85 56.07
N LEU A 341 24.35 22.38 56.22
CA LEU A 341 23.71 22.23 57.52
C LEU A 341 23.71 20.76 57.93
N VAL A 342 24.25 20.56 59.13
CA VAL A 342 24.50 19.34 59.88
C VAL A 342 23.18 18.66 60.28
N SER A 343 23.26 17.34 60.40
CA SER A 343 22.30 16.39 60.96
C SER A 343 21.59 16.82 62.25
N THR A 344 20.30 16.50 62.35
CA THR A 344 19.73 15.61 63.40
C THR A 344 18.47 14.94 62.89
#